data_AF-A0A5B0D9F1-F1
#
_entry.id   AF-A0A5B0D9F1-F1
#
_cell.length_a   1.000
_cell.length_b   1.000
_cell.length_c   1.000
_cell.angle_alpha   90.00
_cell.angle_beta   90.00
_cell.angle_gamma   90.00
#
_symmetry.space_group_name_H-M   'P 1'
#
loop_
_entity.id
_entity.type
_entity.pdbx_description
1 polymer ?
#
loop_
_entity_poly.entity_id
_entity_poly.type
_entity_poly.pdbx_seq_one_letter_code
_entity_poly.pdbx_strand_id
1 'polypeptide(L)'
;MSNATGMLPANMTKEDMMIAMLTTQKEQNQRLDTMESKVDYLENEQPIHPGVANILLKKRRARVVECLGGKASRAYQDRKFAQSVFKEAELDFKGYFNVPNYAMLPKKHELAAMTYWDNWQPSNNTKLGIEARNGQMVMDLIS
;
A
#
# COMPACT_ATOMS: atom_id res chain seq x y z
N MET A 1 38.80 33.06 -16.67
CA MET A 1 38.14 31.74 -16.78
C MET A 1 37.02 31.87 -17.80
N SER A 2 37.20 31.35 -19.01
CA SER A 2 36.17 31.36 -20.06
C SER A 2 35.91 29.92 -20.48
N ASN A 3 34.68 29.46 -20.33
CA ASN A 3 34.29 28.07 -20.50
C ASN A 3 34.38 27.64 -21.96
N ALA A 4 35.02 26.48 -22.17
CA ALA A 4 35.24 25.84 -23.45
C ALA A 4 33.90 25.48 -24.12
N THR A 5 33.48 26.33 -25.06
CA THR A 5 32.59 25.97 -26.16
C THR A 5 33.15 24.72 -26.84
N GLY A 6 32.35 23.66 -26.95
CA GLY A 6 32.74 22.40 -27.61
C GLY A 6 33.18 22.65 -29.05
N MET A 7 34.49 22.77 -29.26
CA MET A 7 35.10 22.75 -30.58
C MET A 7 35.16 21.31 -31.06
N LEU A 8 34.40 20.97 -32.11
CA LEU A 8 34.66 19.77 -32.88
C LEU A 8 36.05 19.91 -33.55
N PRO A 9 36.94 18.93 -33.43
CA PRO A 9 38.27 19.00 -34.03
C PRO A 9 38.18 18.96 -35.57
N ALA A 10 38.99 19.80 -36.21
CA ALA A 10 38.85 20.22 -37.61
C ALA A 10 39.18 19.17 -38.70
N ASN A 11 39.07 17.86 -38.46
CA ASN A 11 39.47 16.82 -39.43
C ASN A 11 38.66 15.49 -39.35
N MET A 12 37.34 15.53 -39.11
CA MET A 12 36.48 14.33 -39.19
C MET A 12 35.93 14.14 -40.61
N THR A 13 35.99 12.90 -41.13
CA THR A 13 35.34 12.54 -42.39
C THR A 13 33.82 12.48 -42.24
N LYS A 14 33.09 12.45 -43.36
CA LYS A 14 31.64 12.25 -43.34
C LYS A 14 31.24 10.94 -42.66
N GLU A 15 32.07 9.89 -42.81
CA GLU A 15 31.88 8.61 -42.14
C GLU A 15 32.03 8.73 -40.63
N ASP A 16 33.06 9.42 -40.14
CA ASP A 16 33.25 9.65 -38.70
C ASP A 16 32.08 10.41 -38.09
N MET A 17 31.54 11.38 -38.83
CA MET A 17 30.40 12.19 -38.40
C MET A 17 29.09 11.37 -38.39
N MET A 18 28.90 10.48 -39.36
CA MET A 18 27.79 9.52 -39.40
C MET A 18 27.87 8.53 -38.24
N ILE A 19 29.07 7.98 -37.98
CA ILE A 19 29.32 7.07 -36.86
C ILE A 19 29.00 7.77 -35.53
N ALA A 20 29.49 8.99 -35.33
CA ALA A 20 29.23 9.78 -34.13
C ALA A 20 27.73 10.10 -33.93
N MET A 21 26.99 10.35 -35.01
CA MET A 21 25.56 10.60 -34.96
C MET A 21 24.79 9.31 -34.58
N LEU A 22 25.13 8.18 -35.18
CA LEU A 22 24.50 6.88 -34.89
C LEU A 22 24.81 6.39 -33.47
N THR A 23 26.04 6.58 -32.98
CA THR A 23 26.38 6.24 -31.58
C THR A 23 25.61 7.13 -30.61
N THR A 24 25.55 8.44 -30.88
CA THR A 24 24.75 9.36 -30.06
C THR A 24 23.27 8.96 -30.05
N GLN A 25 22.70 8.60 -31.21
CA GLN A 25 21.30 8.17 -31.30
C GLN A 25 21.05 6.86 -30.55
N LYS A 26 21.97 5.89 -30.65
CA LYS A 26 21.91 4.64 -29.88
C LYS A 26 21.95 4.90 -28.38
N GLU A 27 22.84 5.77 -27.91
CA GLU A 27 22.93 6.17 -26.50
C GLU A 27 21.65 6.89 -26.03
N GLN A 28 21.06 7.75 -26.87
CA GLN A 28 19.78 8.40 -26.58
C GLN A 28 18.65 7.39 -26.41
N ASN A 29 18.53 6.41 -27.30
CA ASN A 29 17.51 5.37 -27.21
C ASN A 29 17.67 4.54 -25.92
N GLN A 30 18.89 4.13 -25.58
CA GLN A 30 19.16 3.40 -24.34
C GLN A 30 18.78 4.21 -23.09
N ARG A 31 19.00 5.53 -23.13
CA ARG A 31 18.60 6.43 -22.04
C ARG A 31 17.08 6.57 -21.96
N LEU A 32 16.36 6.59 -23.08
CA LEU A 32 14.90 6.60 -23.11
C LEU A 32 14.31 5.32 -22.51
N ASP A 33 14.80 4.14 -22.92
CA ASP A 33 14.34 2.84 -22.38
C ASP A 33 14.52 2.78 -20.84
N THR A 34 15.67 3.29 -20.37
CA THR A 34 15.97 3.37 -18.93
C THR A 34 15.04 4.35 -18.22
N MET A 35 14.69 5.47 -18.85
CA MET A 35 13.76 6.46 -18.29
C MET A 35 12.34 5.91 -18.21
N GLU A 36 11.85 5.23 -19.26
CA GLU A 36 10.53 4.58 -19.26
C GLU A 36 10.41 3.55 -18.13
N SER A 37 11.42 2.70 -17.96
CA SER A 37 11.46 1.71 -16.88
C SER A 37 11.42 2.36 -15.48
N LYS A 38 12.10 3.49 -15.30
CA LYS A 38 12.07 4.25 -14.04
C LYS A 38 10.74 4.94 -13.82
N VAL A 39 10.10 5.47 -14.86
CA VAL A 39 8.77 6.06 -14.76
C VAL A 39 7.76 5.00 -14.35
N ASP A 40 7.77 3.82 -14.98
CA ASP A 40 6.87 2.72 -14.62
C ASP A 40 7.10 2.25 -13.17
N TYR A 41 8.35 2.10 -12.74
CA TYR A 41 8.66 1.81 -11.34
C TYR A 41 8.13 2.90 -10.39
N LEU A 42 8.37 4.17 -10.72
CA LEU A 42 7.93 5.29 -9.89
C LEU A 42 6.40 5.34 -9.79
N GLU A 43 5.67 5.16 -10.90
CA GLU A 43 4.21 5.16 -10.95
C GLU A 43 3.60 4.02 -10.12
N ASN A 44 4.20 2.84 -10.16
CA ASN A 44 3.71 1.66 -9.45
C ASN A 44 4.06 1.64 -7.95
N GLU A 45 5.18 2.26 -7.56
CA GLU A 45 5.62 2.38 -6.17
C GLU A 45 5.11 3.65 -5.48
N GLN A 46 4.41 4.55 -6.18
CA GLN A 46 3.81 5.72 -5.55
C GLN A 46 2.86 5.30 -4.43
N PRO A 47 2.94 5.93 -3.24
CA PRO A 47 1.96 5.72 -2.20
C PRO A 47 0.54 6.15 -2.63
N ILE A 48 -0.47 5.51 -2.05
CA ILE A 48 -1.87 5.89 -2.27
C ILE A 48 -2.15 7.31 -1.79
N HIS A 49 -3.14 7.94 -2.41
CA HIS A 49 -3.63 9.24 -1.96
C HIS A 49 -4.20 9.14 -0.52
N PRO A 50 -4.00 10.16 0.37
CA PRO A 50 -4.51 10.12 1.74
C PRO A 50 -6.03 9.90 1.86
N GLY A 51 -6.80 10.34 0.86
CA GLY A 51 -8.23 10.05 0.78
C GLY A 51 -8.55 8.55 0.73
N VAL A 52 -7.78 7.78 -0.04
CA VAL A 52 -7.91 6.31 -0.12
C VAL A 52 -7.50 5.67 1.20
N ALA A 53 -6.41 6.15 1.82
CA ALA A 53 -6.00 5.67 3.13
C ALA A 53 -7.11 5.85 4.19
N ASN A 54 -7.83 6.98 4.15
CA ASN A 54 -8.99 7.21 5.02
C ASN A 54 -10.16 6.27 4.72
N ILE A 55 -10.40 5.92 3.45
CA ILE A 55 -11.41 4.93 3.07
C ILE A 55 -11.04 3.56 3.64
N LEU A 56 -9.78 3.14 3.52
CA LEU A 56 -9.28 1.88 4.10
C LEU A 56 -9.45 1.86 5.63
N LEU A 57 -9.15 2.96 6.32
CA LEU A 57 -9.36 3.07 7.76
C LEU A 57 -10.84 2.95 8.16
N LYS A 58 -11.75 3.56 7.39
CA LYS A 58 -13.20 3.41 7.60
C LYS A 58 -13.64 1.96 7.37
N LYS A 59 -13.12 1.32 6.31
CA LYS A 59 -13.43 -0.06 5.96
C LYS A 59 -12.95 -1.04 7.03
N ARG A 60 -11.71 -0.89 7.50
CA ARG A 60 -11.20 -1.60 8.70
C ARG A 60 -12.16 -1.45 9.88
N ARG A 61 -12.57 -0.23 10.19
CA ARG A 61 -13.44 0.02 11.35
C ARG A 61 -14.78 -0.71 11.22
N ALA A 62 -15.42 -0.60 10.07
CA ALA A 62 -16.67 -1.29 9.80
C ALA A 62 -16.50 -2.81 9.94
N ARG A 63 -15.46 -3.38 9.33
CA ARG A 63 -15.19 -4.81 9.38
C ARG A 63 -14.94 -5.33 10.79
N VAL A 64 -14.08 -4.65 11.56
CA VAL A 64 -13.79 -5.06 12.94
C VAL A 64 -15.05 -5.02 13.80
N VAL A 65 -15.89 -3.99 13.65
CA VAL A 65 -17.17 -3.89 14.38
C VAL A 65 -18.12 -5.02 14.00
N GLU A 66 -18.21 -5.37 12.71
CA GLU A 66 -18.98 -6.51 12.24
C GLU A 66 -18.50 -7.82 12.88
N CYS A 67 -17.19 -8.09 12.87
CA CYS A 67 -16.62 -9.29 13.49
C CYS A 67 -16.87 -9.36 15.01
N LEU A 68 -16.91 -8.20 15.70
CA LEU A 68 -17.25 -8.13 17.11
C LEU A 68 -18.75 -8.39 17.39
N GLY A 69 -19.60 -8.48 16.37
CA GLY A 69 -21.06 -8.65 16.51
C GLY A 69 -21.84 -7.33 16.53
N GLY A 70 -21.23 -6.23 16.09
CA GLY A 70 -21.86 -4.90 16.03
C GLY A 70 -21.62 -4.03 17.26
N LYS A 71 -22.03 -2.76 17.20
CA LYS A 71 -21.78 -1.77 18.27
C LYS A 71 -22.52 -2.05 19.58
N ALA A 72 -23.61 -2.83 19.51
CA ALA A 72 -24.40 -3.21 20.67
C ALA A 72 -23.87 -4.49 21.35
N SER A 73 -22.88 -5.17 20.76
CA SER A 73 -22.36 -6.42 21.31
C SER A 73 -21.52 -6.17 22.57
N ARG A 74 -21.53 -7.13 23.49
CA ARG A 74 -20.68 -7.08 24.69
C ARG A 74 -19.20 -7.09 24.34
N ALA A 75 -18.81 -7.84 23.32
CA ALA A 75 -17.43 -7.85 22.83
C ALA A 75 -16.98 -6.45 22.36
N TYR A 76 -17.86 -5.66 21.74
CA TYR A 76 -17.56 -4.27 21.37
C TYR A 76 -17.58 -3.32 22.58
N GLN A 77 -18.50 -3.52 23.52
CA GLN A 77 -18.64 -2.69 24.72
C GLN A 77 -17.48 -2.89 25.71
N ASP A 78 -16.86 -4.08 25.76
CA ASP A 78 -15.59 -4.30 26.45
C ASP A 78 -14.47 -3.53 25.73
N ARG A 79 -14.26 -2.29 26.18
CA ARG A 79 -13.32 -1.35 25.57
C ARG A 79 -11.91 -1.92 25.45
N LYS A 80 -11.43 -2.67 26.44
CA LYS A 80 -10.06 -3.21 26.43
C LYS A 80 -9.93 -4.29 25.37
N PHE A 81 -10.91 -5.19 25.32
CA PHE A 81 -10.94 -6.27 24.33
C PHE A 81 -11.17 -5.74 22.91
N ALA A 82 -12.14 -4.85 22.70
CA ALA A 82 -12.38 -4.24 21.39
C ALA A 82 -11.11 -3.54 20.87
N GLN A 83 -10.40 -2.79 21.72
CA GLN A 83 -9.14 -2.14 21.35
C GLN A 83 -8.06 -3.14 20.93
N SER A 84 -7.95 -4.31 21.57
CA SER A 84 -7.00 -5.34 21.14
C SER A 84 -7.36 -5.91 19.78
N VAL A 85 -8.65 -6.14 19.48
CA VAL A 85 -9.09 -6.62 18.15
C VAL A 85 -8.82 -5.57 17.06
N PHE A 86 -9.06 -4.28 17.34
CA PHE A 86 -8.66 -3.23 16.41
C PHE A 86 -7.15 -3.23 16.19
N LYS A 87 -6.35 -3.42 17.24
CA LYS A 87 -4.88 -3.43 17.13
C LYS A 87 -4.38 -4.62 16.32
N GLU A 88 -4.93 -5.81 16.55
CA GLU A 88 -4.68 -7.02 15.77
C GLU A 88 -4.93 -6.77 14.28
N ALA A 89 -6.12 -6.28 13.92
CA ALA A 89 -6.45 -5.95 12.54
C ALA A 89 -5.43 -4.99 11.89
N GLU A 90 -4.93 -4.01 12.65
CA GLU A 90 -3.91 -3.08 12.14
C GLU A 90 -2.58 -3.77 11.84
N LEU A 91 -2.13 -4.61 12.76
CA LEU A 91 -0.86 -5.31 12.64
C LEU A 91 -0.91 -6.31 11.49
N ASP A 92 -2.02 -7.04 11.34
CA ASP A 92 -2.21 -7.98 10.24
C ASP A 92 -2.14 -7.26 8.89
N PHE A 93 -2.85 -6.14 8.74
CA PHE A 93 -2.83 -5.37 7.49
C PHE A 93 -1.42 -4.85 7.17
N LYS A 94 -0.75 -4.25 8.16
CA LYS A 94 0.61 -3.72 7.99
C LYS A 94 1.61 -4.83 7.67
N GLY A 95 1.47 -5.99 8.30
CA GLY A 95 2.30 -7.17 8.04
C GLY A 95 2.07 -7.74 6.65
N TYR A 96 0.80 -7.90 6.24
CA TYR A 96 0.43 -8.48 4.95
C TYR A 96 0.95 -7.64 3.77
N PHE A 97 0.78 -6.31 3.84
CA PHE A 97 1.25 -5.40 2.79
C PHE A 97 2.70 -4.91 3.00
N ASN A 98 3.33 -5.28 4.12
CA ASN A 98 4.66 -4.79 4.53
C ASN A 98 4.77 -3.25 4.52
N VAL A 99 3.80 -2.56 5.12
CA VAL A 99 3.74 -1.09 5.16
C VAL A 99 3.76 -0.55 6.58
N PRO A 100 4.44 0.57 6.85
CA PRO A 100 4.44 1.18 8.19
C PRO A 100 3.07 1.78 8.56
N ASN A 101 2.33 2.25 7.56
CA ASN A 101 1.00 2.83 7.70
C ASN A 101 0.24 2.80 6.36
N TYR A 102 -1.07 3.07 6.41
CA TYR A 102 -1.96 3.03 5.24
C TYR A 102 -1.57 4.02 4.15
N ALA A 103 -1.08 5.21 4.51
CA ALA A 103 -0.70 6.22 3.53
C ALA A 103 0.54 5.84 2.73
N MET A 104 1.33 4.86 3.20
CA MET A 104 2.50 4.31 2.51
C MET A 104 2.16 3.06 1.68
N LEU A 105 0.88 2.70 1.54
CA LEU A 105 0.49 1.59 0.67
C LEU A 105 0.79 1.96 -0.80
N PRO A 106 1.54 1.14 -1.56
CA PRO A 106 1.71 1.38 -2.99
C PRO A 106 0.38 1.36 -3.73
N LYS A 107 0.19 2.27 -4.68
CA LYS A 107 -1.06 2.44 -5.44
C LYS A 107 -1.51 1.15 -6.13
N LYS A 108 -0.57 0.35 -6.64
CA LYS A 108 -0.84 -0.96 -7.25
C LYS A 108 -1.57 -1.94 -6.33
N HIS A 109 -1.49 -1.75 -5.01
CA HIS A 109 -2.13 -2.62 -4.01
C HIS A 109 -3.47 -2.08 -3.50
N GLU A 110 -3.97 -0.96 -4.02
CA GLU A 110 -5.22 -0.34 -3.57
C GLU A 110 -6.40 -1.31 -3.60
N LEU A 111 -6.64 -1.97 -4.75
CA LEU A 111 -7.74 -2.92 -4.89
C LEU A 111 -7.56 -4.13 -3.97
N ALA A 112 -6.34 -4.68 -3.90
CA ALA A 112 -6.03 -5.80 -3.02
C ALA A 112 -6.27 -5.45 -1.53
N ALA A 113 -5.94 -4.23 -1.11
CA ALA A 113 -6.21 -3.74 0.25
C ALA A 113 -7.70 -3.58 0.53
N MET A 114 -8.50 -3.19 -0.46
CA MET A 114 -9.96 -3.16 -0.33
C MET A 114 -10.51 -4.57 -0.14
N THR A 115 -10.09 -5.53 -0.97
CA THR A 115 -10.50 -6.94 -0.89
C THR A 115 -10.02 -7.61 0.40
N TYR A 116 -8.83 -7.24 0.88
CA TYR A 116 -8.32 -7.72 2.17
C TYR A 116 -9.31 -7.40 3.29
N TRP A 117 -9.83 -6.17 3.37
CA TRP A 117 -10.80 -5.80 4.41
C TRP A 117 -12.17 -6.46 4.25
N ASP A 118 -12.59 -6.78 3.04
CA ASP A 118 -13.84 -7.53 2.82
C ASP A 118 -13.74 -8.96 3.42
N ASN A 119 -12.54 -9.53 3.40
CA ASN A 119 -12.30 -10.92 3.80
C ASN A 119 -11.63 -11.08 5.16
N TRP A 120 -11.10 -9.99 5.75
CA TRP A 120 -10.38 -10.06 7.00
C TRP A 120 -11.25 -10.67 8.10
N GLN A 121 -10.63 -11.54 8.89
CA GLN A 121 -11.22 -12.23 10.02
C GLN A 121 -10.20 -12.22 11.16
N PRO A 122 -10.63 -12.04 12.42
CA PRO A 122 -9.73 -12.14 13.55
C PRO A 122 -9.14 -13.54 13.69
N SER A 123 -8.03 -13.65 14.42
CA SER A 123 -7.42 -14.93 14.78
C SER A 123 -8.39 -15.83 15.55
N ASN A 124 -8.10 -17.14 15.55
CA ASN A 124 -8.94 -18.12 16.21
C ASN A 124 -9.16 -17.80 17.70
N ASN A 125 -8.10 -17.40 18.41
CA ASN A 125 -8.19 -17.03 19.83
C ASN A 125 -9.06 -15.80 20.05
N THR A 126 -8.96 -14.79 19.18
CA THR A 126 -9.81 -13.61 19.24
C THR A 126 -11.26 -13.95 18.96
N LYS A 127 -11.55 -14.85 18.00
CA LYS A 127 -12.92 -15.34 17.74
C LYS A 127 -13.53 -16.01 18.97
N LEU A 128 -12.81 -16.93 19.62
CA LEU A 128 -13.25 -17.56 20.87
C LEU A 128 -13.52 -16.52 21.96
N GLY A 129 -12.68 -15.48 22.06
CA GLY A 129 -12.86 -14.37 23.00
C GLY A 129 -14.10 -13.50 22.72
N ILE A 130 -14.47 -13.33 21.45
CA ILE A 130 -15.69 -12.65 21.01
C ILE A 130 -16.92 -13.48 21.37
N GLU A 131 -16.91 -14.76 21.03
CA GLU A 131 -18.02 -15.69 21.30
C GLU A 131 -18.31 -15.79 22.80
N ALA A 132 -17.28 -15.93 23.65
CA ALA A 132 -17.46 -16.00 25.09
C ALA A 132 -18.16 -14.74 25.66
N ARG A 133 -17.77 -13.54 25.20
CA ARG A 133 -18.35 -12.27 25.67
C ARG A 133 -19.76 -12.04 25.16
N ASN A 134 -19.99 -12.36 23.89
CA ASN A 134 -21.30 -12.19 23.28
C ASN A 134 -22.30 -13.25 23.78
N GLY A 135 -21.85 -14.48 24.05
CA GLY A 135 -22.66 -15.55 24.59
C GLY A 135 -23.16 -15.28 26.02
N GLN A 136 -22.36 -14.61 26.87
CA GLN A 136 -22.78 -14.18 28.21
C GLN A 136 -24.02 -13.25 28.17
N MET A 137 -24.24 -12.51 27.09
CA MET A 137 -25.41 -11.64 26.95
C MET A 137 -26.73 -12.43 26.84
N VAL A 138 -26.69 -13.63 26.24
CA VAL A 138 -27.88 -14.47 26.08
C VAL A 138 -28.33 -15.03 27.43
N MET A 139 -27.38 -15.40 28.31
CA MET A 139 -27.71 -15.96 29.63
C MET A 139 -28.32 -14.93 30.58
N ASP A 140 -27.86 -13.67 30.53
CA ASP A 140 -28.40 -12.59 31.37
C ASP A 140 -29.79 -12.09 30.94
N LEU A 141 -30.23 -12.38 29.71
CA LEU A 141 -31.56 -12.02 29.21
C LEU A 141 -32.63 -13.10 29.50
N ILE A 142 -32.21 -14.30 29.90
CA ILE A 142 -33.08 -15.46 30.16
C ILE A 142 -33.17 -15.76 31.67
N SER A 143 -32.37 -15.09 32.50
CA SER A 143 -32.36 -15.21 33.96
C SER A 143 -33.16 -14.08 34.61
#